data_AF-Q8KCE6-F1
#
_entry.id   AF-Q8KCE6-F1
#
_cell.length_a   1.000
_cell.length_b   1.000
_cell.length_c   1.000
_cell.angle_alpha   90.00
_cell.angle_beta   90.00
_cell.angle_gamma   90.00
#
_symmetry.space_group_name_H-M   'P 1'
#
loop_
_entity.id
_entity.type
_entity.pdbx_description
1 polymer ?
#
loop_
_entity_poly.entity_id
_entity_poly.type
_entity_poly.pdbx_seq_one_letter_code
_entity_poly.pdbx_strand_id
1 'polypeptide(L)' 'MKLSVFERIQLVEDIWNSIAAEASDTIELLSQTQKDELHRRVAEHRADPSTAVPREQVKSRLFSGKS' A
#
# COMPACT_ATOMS: atom_id res chain seq x y z
N MET A 1 13.87 -17.03 -25.10
CA MET A 1 12.39 -17.12 -25.11
C MET A 1 11.83 -16.03 -24.19
N LYS A 2 10.70 -15.42 -24.53
CA LYS A 2 9.99 -14.46 -23.66
C LYS A 2 8.78 -15.16 -23.05
N LEU A 3 8.57 -14.96 -21.75
CA LEU A 3 7.36 -15.43 -21.06
C LEU A 3 6.09 -14.82 -21.67
N SER A 4 5.07 -15.64 -21.85
CA SER A 4 3.71 -15.21 -22.18
C SER A 4 3.14 -14.30 -21.10
N VAL A 5 2.02 -13.62 -21.38
CA VAL A 5 1.34 -12.78 -20.37
C VAL A 5 0.95 -13.60 -19.15
N PHE A 6 0.44 -14.81 -19.36
CA PHE A 6 -0.01 -15.69 -18.29
C PHE A 6 1.14 -16.11 -17.38
N GLU A 7 2.25 -16.58 -17.95
CA GLU A 7 3.43 -16.98 -17.17
C GLU A 7 4.03 -15.80 -16.39
N ARG A 8 3.97 -14.58 -16.93
CA ARG A 8 4.40 -13.39 -16.18
C ARG A 8 3.46 -13.06 -15.01
N ILE A 9 2.16 -13.27 -15.16
CA ILE A 9 1.20 -13.06 -14.07
C ILE A 9 1.45 -14.09 -12.97
N GLN A 10 1.60 -15.37 -13.32
CA GLN A 10 1.92 -16.42 -12.35
C GLN A 10 3.23 -16.12 -11.61
N LEU A 11 4.27 -15.70 -12.34
CA LEU A 11 5.54 -15.34 -11.72
C LEU A 11 5.41 -14.16 -10.73
N VAL A 12 4.59 -13.16 -11.05
CA VAL A 12 4.31 -12.04 -10.12
C VAL A 12 3.60 -12.54 -8.87
N GLU A 13 2.63 -13.45 -9.01
CA GLU A 13 1.92 -14.06 -7.88
C GLU A 13 2.87 -14.90 -7.00
N ASP A 14 3.71 -15.75 -7.61
CA ASP A 14 4.68 -16.60 -6.91
C ASP A 14 5.69 -15.76 -6.13
N ILE A 15 6.22 -14.69 -6.75
CA ILE A 15 7.12 -13.74 -6.09
C ILE A 15 6.40 -13.06 -4.92
N TRP A 16 5.16 -12.62 -5.11
CA TRP A 16 4.38 -11.97 -4.06
C TRP A 16 4.13 -12.91 -2.87
N ASN A 17 3.82 -14.18 -3.15
CA ASN A 17 3.64 -15.21 -2.12
C ASN A 17 4.92 -15.49 -1.34
N SER A 18 6.09 -15.53 -2.00
CA SER A 18 7.40 -15.66 -1.33
C SER A 18 7.65 -14.51 -0.36
N ILE A 19 7.45 -13.27 -0.81
CA ILE A 19 7.65 -12.07 0.02
C ILE A 19 6.69 -12.10 1.21
N ALA A 20 5.42 -12.44 1.01
CA ALA A 20 4.45 -12.51 2.09
C ALA A 20 4.80 -13.58 3.13
N ALA A 21 5.29 -14.75 2.68
CA ALA A 21 5.74 -15.81 3.57
C ALA A 21 6.96 -15.38 4.40
N GLU A 22 7.97 -14.76 3.77
CA GLU A 22 9.16 -14.23 4.47
C GLU A 22 8.82 -13.08 5.43
N ALA A 23 7.89 -12.22 5.04
CA ALA A 23 7.52 -11.05 5.82
C ALA A 23 6.61 -11.38 7.02
N SER A 24 5.98 -12.56 7.04
CA SER A 24 5.08 -12.97 8.14
C SER A 24 5.79 -13.05 9.50
N ASP A 25 7.10 -13.26 9.49
CA ASP A 25 7.92 -13.30 10.72
C ASP A 25 8.47 -11.93 11.13
N THR A 26 8.38 -10.92 10.26
CA THR A 26 9.04 -9.60 10.45
C THR A 26 8.06 -8.43 10.51
N ILE A 27 6.87 -8.57 9.94
CA ILE A 27 5.84 -7.53 9.97
C ILE A 27 4.97 -7.72 11.20
N GLU A 28 5.11 -6.82 12.17
CA GLU A 28 4.17 -6.74 13.28
C GLU A 28 2.77 -6.43 12.75
N LEU A 29 1.81 -7.30 13.07
CA LEU A 29 0.39 -7.04 12.85
C LEU A 29 0.00 -5.75 13.58
N LEU A 30 -0.79 -4.91 12.90
CA LEU A 30 -1.34 -3.70 13.52
C LEU A 30 -2.03 -4.03 14.85
N SER A 31 -1.75 -3.24 15.88
CA SER A 31 -2.47 -3.30 17.13
C SER A 31 -3.95 -2.97 16.92
N GLN A 32 -4.81 -3.38 17.86
CA GLN A 32 -6.24 -3.09 17.74
C GLN A 32 -6.51 -1.58 17.66
N THR A 33 -5.80 -0.78 18.46
CA THR A 33 -5.90 0.68 18.41
C THR A 33 -5.52 1.25 17.04
N GLN A 34 -4.49 0.72 16.39
CA GLN A 34 -4.11 1.14 15.04
C GLN A 34 -5.18 0.78 14.01
N LYS A 35 -5.79 -0.41 14.12
CA LYS A 35 -6.91 -0.83 13.26
C LYS A 35 -8.13 0.06 13.45
N ASP A 36 -8.46 0.39 14.69
CA ASP A 36 -9.61 1.25 15.01
C ASP A 36 -9.42 2.66 14.45
N GLU A 37 -8.20 3.21 14.55
CA GLU A 37 -7.87 4.51 13.95
C GLU A 37 -7.97 4.48 12.42
N LEU A 38 -7.54 3.40 11.76
CA LEU A 38 -7.73 3.24 10.32
C LEU A 38 -9.21 3.22 9.94
N HIS A 39 -10.05 2.46 10.66
CA HIS A 39 -11.49 2.44 10.42
C HIS A 39 -12.11 3.82 10.61
N ARG A 40 -11.72 4.56 11.66
CA ARG A 40 -12.19 5.92 11.91
C ARG A 40 -11.86 6.85 10.74
N ARG A 41 -10.60 6.85 10.27
CA ARG A 41 -10.16 7.69 9.14
C ARG A 41 -10.86 7.35 7.83
N VAL A 42 -11.09 6.06 7.57
CA VAL A 42 -11.82 5.62 6.37
C VAL A 42 -13.27 6.08 6.42
N ALA A 43 -13.94 5.97 7.58
CA ALA A 43 -15.30 6.44 7.74
C ALA A 43 -15.40 7.96 7.58
N GLU A 44 -14.47 8.72 8.18
CA GLU A 44 -14.38 10.17 8.05
C GLU A 44 -14.18 10.61 6.59
N HIS A 45 -13.23 9.99 5.88
CA HIS A 45 -12.99 10.28 4.47
C HIS A 45 -14.19 9.93 3.56
N ARG A 46 -14.93 8.87 3.87
CA ARG A 46 -16.16 8.53 3.14
C ARG A 46 -17.27 9.54 3.37
N ALA A 47 -17.39 10.07 4.59
CA ALA A 47 -18.36 11.10 4.93
C ALA A 47 -17.99 12.46 4.32
N ASP A 48 -16.69 12.79 4.30
CA ASP A 48 -16.16 14.00 3.68
C ASP A 48 -14.84 13.72 2.92
N PRO A 49 -14.93 13.48 1.60
CA PRO A 49 -13.74 13.22 0.78
C PRO A 49 -12.79 14.42 0.66
N SER A 50 -13.26 15.64 0.95
CA SER A 50 -12.44 16.86 0.84
C SER A 50 -11.30 16.91 1.86
N THR A 51 -11.37 16.09 2.90
CA THR A 51 -10.30 15.89 3.89
C THR A 51 -9.03 15.25 3.32
N ALA A 52 -9.10 14.63 2.13
CA ALA A 52 -7.93 14.04 1.50
C ALA A 52 -7.01 15.07 0.85
N VAL A 53 -5.70 14.85 0.97
CA VAL A 53 -4.68 15.63 0.27
C VAL A 53 -4.51 15.10 -1.15
N PRO A 54 -4.61 15.96 -2.20
CA PRO A 54 -4.37 15.53 -3.57
C PRO A 54 -2.99 14.90 -3.76
N ARG A 55 -2.92 13.81 -4.52
CA ARG A 55 -1.67 13.06 -4.76
C ARG A 55 -0.54 13.94 -5.30
N GLU A 56 -0.85 14.86 -6.21
CA GLU A 56 0.15 15.78 -6.77
C GLU A 56 0.74 16.69 -5.69
N GLN A 57 -0.08 17.16 -4.75
CA GLN A 57 0.40 17.94 -3.61
C GLN A 57 1.30 17.11 -2.68
N VAL A 58 0.96 15.84 -2.44
CA VAL A 58 1.82 14.92 -1.65
C VAL A 58 3.16 14.71 -2.34
N LYS A 59 3.16 14.42 -3.65
CA LYS A 59 4.39 14.25 -4.44
C LYS A 59 5.26 15.51 -4.40
N SER A 60 4.68 16.68 -4.64
CA SER A 60 5.41 17.94 -4.60
C SER A 60 6.12 18.12 -3.27
N ARG A 61 5.48 17.84 -2.13
CA ARG A 61 6.10 17.96 -0.80
C ARG A 61 7.23 16.94 -0.56
N LEU A 62 7.05 15.69 -0.99
CA LEU A 62 8.03 14.62 -0.78
C LEU A 62 9.27 14.76 -1.67
N PHE A 63 9.14 15.38 -2.84
CA PHE A 63 10.19 15.43 -3.85
C PHE A 63 10.70 16.84 -4.16
N SER A 64 10.18 17.89 -3.52
CA SER A 64 10.63 19.29 -3.70
C SER A 64 12.07 19.58 -3.26
N GLY A 65 12.73 18.66 -2.54
CA GLY A 65 14.13 18.80 -2.10
C GLY A 65 15.12 17.90 -2.82
N LYS A 66 14.70 17.14 -3.85
CA LYS A 66 15.61 16.31 -4.65
C LYS A 66 15.98 17.08 -5.93
N SER A 67 16.98 17.95 -5.83
CA SER A 67 17.75 18.47 -6.96
C SER A 67 19.11 17.80 -6.99
#